data_AF-A0A182NJZ8-F1
#
_entry.id   AF-A0A182NJZ8-F1
#
_cell.length_a   1.000
_cell.length_b   1.000
_cell.length_c   1.000
_cell.angle_alpha   90.00
_cell.angle_beta   90.00
_cell.angle_gamma   90.00
#
_symmetry.space_group_name_H-M   'P 1'
#
loop_
_entity.id
_entity.type
_entity.pdbx_description
1 polymer ?
#
loop_
_entity_poly.entity_id
_entity_poly.type
_entity_poly.pdbx_seq_one_letter_code
_entity_poly.pdbx_strand_id
1 'polypeptide(L)'
;MMHSDVAPTVVPSVSGDGGGSLSSAHGGSIETLIDHYLGPLYPDYADHTRPTLIRQARDLLVCTFHGDLERFEGHFLRPATAIVRELRCTYQRGKAV
;
A
#
# COMPACT_ATOMS: atom_id res chain seq x y z
N MET A 1 38.69 14.23 -37.45
CA MET A 1 39.38 14.16 -36.14
C MET A 1 38.30 14.07 -35.08
N MET A 2 38.33 12.99 -34.30
CA MET A 2 37.34 12.66 -33.28
C MET A 2 37.51 13.57 -32.07
N HIS A 3 36.44 14.16 -31.55
CA HIS A 3 36.37 14.55 -30.14
C HIS A 3 35.08 13.98 -29.55
N SER A 4 35.27 12.95 -28.74
CA SER A 4 34.33 12.44 -27.76
C SER A 4 34.22 13.44 -26.61
N ASP A 5 33.04 13.61 -26.01
CA ASP A 5 32.97 13.81 -24.55
C ASP A 5 31.60 13.41 -23.98
N VAL A 6 31.67 13.06 -22.69
CA VAL A 6 30.84 12.17 -21.88
C VAL A 6 29.46 12.74 -21.50
N ALA A 7 28.45 11.87 -21.45
CA ALA A 7 27.15 12.20 -20.86
C ALA A 7 27.23 12.16 -19.33
N PRO A 8 26.73 13.17 -18.59
CA PRO A 8 26.65 13.07 -17.15
C PRO A 8 25.49 12.15 -16.75
N THR A 9 25.86 11.05 -16.08
CA THR A 9 24.95 10.14 -15.39
C THR A 9 24.30 10.88 -14.22
N VAL A 10 22.99 11.12 -14.28
CA VAL A 10 22.23 11.58 -13.11
C VAL A 10 21.89 10.36 -12.25
N VAL A 11 22.43 10.35 -11.04
CA VAL A 11 22.13 9.38 -9.99
C VAL A 11 20.68 9.54 -9.50
N PRO A 12 19.98 8.46 -9.11
CA PRO A 12 18.66 8.59 -8.52
C PRO A 12 18.81 9.05 -7.06
N SER A 13 18.36 10.27 -6.77
CA SER A 13 18.19 10.76 -5.41
C SER A 13 17.12 9.93 -4.71
N VAL A 14 17.55 9.08 -3.77
CA VAL A 14 16.70 8.41 -2.80
C VAL A 14 15.95 9.46 -1.98
N SER A 15 14.69 9.69 -2.31
CA SER A 15 13.78 10.48 -1.49
C SER A 15 13.09 9.51 -0.53
N GLY A 16 13.81 9.19 0.55
CA GLY A 16 13.21 8.70 1.77
C GLY A 16 12.87 9.91 2.63
N ASP A 17 11.58 10.24 2.72
CA ASP A 17 11.05 11.04 3.81
C ASP A 17 9.78 10.38 4.34
N GLY A 18 9.86 9.95 5.59
CA GLY A 18 8.77 9.37 6.33
C GLY A 18 7.83 10.47 6.79
N GLY A 19 6.53 10.20 6.68
CA GLY A 19 5.51 11.10 7.16
C GLY A 19 4.22 10.84 6.42
N GLY A 20 3.69 9.63 6.57
CA GLY A 20 2.34 9.31 6.12
C GLY A 20 1.38 10.26 6.82
N SER A 21 1.05 11.35 6.15
CA SER A 21 -0.02 12.27 6.53
C SER A 21 -1.26 11.41 6.73
N LEU A 22 -1.65 11.21 7.99
CA LEU A 22 -2.88 10.57 8.39
C LEU A 22 -4.00 11.55 8.07
N SER A 23 -4.25 11.77 6.78
CA SER A 23 -5.32 12.62 6.33
C SER A 23 -6.63 11.91 6.68
N SER A 24 -7.24 12.47 7.71
CA SER A 24 -8.56 12.16 8.23
C SER A 24 -9.57 12.11 7.08
N ALA A 25 -10.32 11.01 7.02
CA ALA A 25 -11.37 10.72 6.05
C ALA A 25 -10.92 10.65 4.58
N HIS A 26 -10.41 9.50 4.13
CA HIS A 26 -10.59 9.13 2.73
C HIS A 26 -12.07 8.79 2.54
N GLY A 27 -12.90 9.82 2.29
CA GLY A 27 -14.24 9.67 1.71
C GLY A 27 -14.15 9.17 0.27
N GLY A 28 -13.41 8.08 0.05
CA GLY A 28 -13.11 7.49 -1.22
C GLY A 28 -13.81 6.14 -1.38
N SER A 29 -13.94 5.70 -2.62
CA SER A 29 -14.54 4.40 -2.92
C SER A 29 -13.71 3.26 -2.32
N ILE A 30 -14.32 2.08 -2.18
CA ILE A 30 -13.64 0.91 -1.65
C ILE A 30 -12.33 0.58 -2.40
N GLU A 31 -12.28 0.82 -3.70
CA GLU A 31 -11.08 0.63 -4.51
C GLU A 31 -9.92 1.50 -4.03
N THR A 32 -10.19 2.78 -3.75
CA THR A 32 -9.15 3.70 -3.26
C THR A 32 -8.60 3.29 -1.90
N LEU A 33 -9.46 2.76 -1.01
CA LEU A 33 -9.03 2.24 0.28
C LEU A 33 -8.18 0.98 0.12
N ILE A 34 -8.59 0.05 -0.74
CA ILE A 34 -7.83 -1.18 -0.97
C ILE A 34 -6.48 -0.88 -1.64
N ASP A 35 -6.45 0.02 -2.61
CA ASP A 35 -5.23 0.50 -3.25
C ASP A 35 -4.28 1.14 -2.23
N HIS A 36 -4.80 1.97 -1.33
CA HIS A 36 -4.01 2.66 -0.31
C HIS A 36 -3.46 1.72 0.76
N TYR A 37 -4.31 0.86 1.33
CA TYR A 37 -3.97 0.05 2.50
C TYR A 37 -3.28 -1.27 2.15
N LEU A 38 -3.70 -1.93 1.07
CA LEU A 38 -3.24 -3.27 0.70
C LEU A 38 -2.29 -3.26 -0.50
N GLY A 39 -2.40 -2.28 -1.41
CA GLY A 39 -1.54 -2.17 -2.59
C GLY A 39 -0.05 -2.30 -2.29
N PRO A 40 0.52 -1.54 -1.32
CA PRO A 40 1.94 -1.61 -0.97
C PRO A 40 2.40 -2.89 -0.26
N LEU A 41 1.46 -3.80 0.07
CA LEU A 41 1.76 -5.05 0.78
C LEU A 41 2.01 -6.22 -0.16
N TYR A 42 1.51 -6.15 -1.39
CA TYR A 42 1.60 -7.23 -2.37
C TYR A 42 2.53 -6.88 -3.54
N PRO A 43 3.49 -7.74 -3.90
CA PRO A 43 4.12 -7.66 -5.21
C PRO A 43 3.08 -7.93 -6.30
N ASP A 44 3.24 -7.34 -7.48
CA ASP A 44 2.36 -7.53 -8.65
C ASP A 44 0.87 -7.27 -8.35
N TYR A 45 0.61 -6.23 -7.55
CA TYR A 45 -0.73 -5.88 -7.08
C TYR A 45 -1.72 -5.64 -8.23
N ALA A 46 -1.31 -4.90 -9.27
CA ALA A 46 -2.22 -4.36 -10.29
C ALA A 46 -2.87 -5.45 -11.16
N ASP A 47 -2.12 -6.47 -11.58
CA ASP A 47 -2.54 -7.36 -12.67
C ASP A 47 -3.47 -8.50 -12.20
N HIS A 48 -3.25 -9.04 -11.00
CA HIS A 48 -3.95 -10.24 -10.53
C HIS A 48 -4.53 -10.12 -9.13
N THR A 49 -3.85 -9.40 -8.24
CA THR A 49 -4.22 -9.36 -6.82
C THR A 49 -5.35 -8.36 -6.58
N ARG A 50 -5.29 -7.18 -7.22
CA ARG A 50 -6.24 -6.08 -7.05
C ARG A 50 -7.69 -6.47 -7.32
N PRO A 51 -8.05 -7.13 -8.44
CA PRO A 51 -9.44 -7.52 -8.70
C PRO A 51 -10.02 -8.46 -7.64
N THR A 52 -9.20 -9.40 -7.15
CA THR A 52 -9.59 -10.34 -6.10
C THR A 52 -9.83 -9.62 -4.77
N LEU A 53 -8.90 -8.74 -4.37
CA LEU A 53 -9.02 -7.98 -3.13
C LEU A 53 -10.22 -7.04 -3.14
N ILE A 54 -10.49 -6.35 -4.26
CA ILE A 54 -11.66 -5.46 -4.37
C ILE A 54 -12.95 -6.26 -4.22
N ARG A 55 -13.07 -7.42 -4.88
CA ARG A 55 -14.27 -8.25 -4.74
C ARG A 55 -14.46 -8.71 -3.29
N GLN A 56 -13.42 -9.24 -2.66
CA GLN A 56 -13.51 -9.70 -1.27
C GLN A 56 -13.81 -8.57 -0.30
N ALA A 57 -13.20 -7.40 -0.51
CA ALA A 57 -13.47 -6.22 0.29
C ALA A 57 -14.93 -5.76 0.15
N ARG A 58 -15.49 -5.80 -1.07
CA ARG A 58 -16.90 -5.46 -1.30
C ARG A 58 -17.83 -6.43 -0.58
N ASP A 59 -17.55 -7.72 -0.69
CA ASP A 59 -18.32 -8.76 0.00
C ASP A 59 -18.28 -8.54 1.52
N LEU A 60 -17.10 -8.26 2.07
CA LEU A 60 -16.92 -8.01 3.49
C LEU A 60 -17.60 -6.70 3.94
N LEU A 61 -17.44 -5.63 3.16
CA LEU A 61 -18.06 -4.33 3.41
C LEU A 61 -19.59 -4.44 3.46
N VAL A 62 -20.20 -5.17 2.52
CA VAL A 62 -21.66 -5.34 2.47
C VAL A 62 -22.15 -6.30 3.56
N CYS A 63 -21.55 -7.49 3.66
CA CYS A 63 -22.07 -8.57 4.49
C CYS A 63 -21.74 -8.43 5.98
N THR A 64 -20.68 -7.70 6.35
CA THR A 64 -20.26 -7.54 7.75
C THR A 64 -20.38 -6.10 8.23
N PHE A 65 -20.00 -5.14 7.38
CA PHE A 65 -20.00 -3.72 7.73
C PHE A 65 -21.24 -2.96 7.21
N HIS A 66 -22.18 -3.65 6.55
CA HIS A 66 -23.46 -3.09 6.08
C HIS A 66 -23.29 -1.86 5.16
N GLY A 67 -22.19 -1.78 4.41
CA GLY A 67 -21.87 -0.66 3.53
C GLY A 67 -21.17 0.52 4.21
N ASP A 68 -20.91 0.45 5.52
CA ASP A 68 -20.23 1.51 6.26
C ASP A 68 -18.71 1.48 6.01
N LEU A 69 -18.26 2.36 5.12
CA LEU A 69 -16.85 2.49 4.74
C LEU A 69 -15.97 3.00 5.89
N GLU A 70 -16.47 3.90 6.72
CA GLU A 70 -15.70 4.46 7.84
C GLU A 70 -15.42 3.37 8.88
N ARG A 71 -16.45 2.59 9.23
CA ARG A 71 -16.30 1.46 10.13
C ARG A 71 -15.43 0.37 9.54
N PHE A 72 -15.56 0.08 8.24
CA PHE A 72 -14.70 -0.87 7.54
C PHE A 72 -13.23 -0.44 7.57
N GLU A 73 -12.93 0.82 7.27
CA GLU A 73 -11.57 1.35 7.31
C GLU A 73 -11.01 1.29 8.74
N GLY A 74 -11.76 1.80 9.71
CA GLY A 74 -11.34 1.92 11.10
C GLY A 74 -11.15 0.58 11.81
N HIS A 75 -12.06 -0.37 11.61
CA HIS A 75 -12.07 -1.63 12.34
C HIS A 75 -11.44 -2.81 11.59
N PHE A 76 -11.26 -2.71 10.28
CA PHE A 76 -10.67 -3.79 9.49
C PHE A 76 -9.38 -3.38 8.80
N LEU A 77 -9.41 -2.40 7.88
CA LEU A 77 -8.24 -2.09 7.05
C LEU A 77 -7.06 -1.56 7.88
N ARG A 78 -7.28 -0.58 8.76
CA ARG A 78 -6.21 -0.01 9.59
C ARG A 78 -5.55 -1.06 10.50
N PRO A 79 -6.30 -1.86 11.29
CA PRO A 79 -5.71 -2.93 12.08
C PRO A 79 -4.97 -3.98 11.24
N ALA A 80 -5.58 -4.44 10.14
CA ALA A 80 -4.98 -5.47 9.29
C ALA A 80 -3.65 -5.00 8.68
N THR A 81 -3.60 -3.79 8.13
CA THR A 81 -2.38 -3.23 7.55
C THR A 81 -1.30 -3.00 8.62
N ALA A 82 -1.67 -2.58 9.83
CA ALA A 82 -0.71 -2.43 10.93
C ALA A 82 -0.02 -3.76 11.27
N ILE A 83 -0.80 -4.84 11.43
CA ILE A 83 -0.29 -6.18 11.74
C ILE A 83 0.67 -6.66 10.63
N VAL A 84 0.28 -6.53 9.36
CA VAL A 84 1.11 -6.99 8.24
C VAL A 84 2.42 -6.20 8.14
N ARG A 85 2.37 -4.88 8.38
CA ARG A 85 3.57 -4.04 8.40
C ARG A 85 4.53 -4.46 9.52
N GLU A 86 4.01 -4.68 10.72
CA GLU A 86 4.79 -5.17 11.85
C GLU A 86 5.42 -6.54 11.57
N LEU A 87 4.65 -7.48 11.00
CA LEU A 87 5.14 -8.79 10.61
C LEU A 87 6.27 -8.68 9.56
N ARG A 88 6.14 -7.76 8.60
CA ARG A 88 7.17 -7.53 7.58
C ARG A 88 8.45 -6.96 8.20
N CYS A 89 8.33 -5.99 9.09
CA CYS A 89 9.47 -5.40 9.80
C CYS A 89 10.20 -6.43 10.68
N THR A 90 9.47 -7.24 11.43
CA THR A 90 10.06 -8.29 12.29
C THR A 90 10.77 -9.37 11.47
N TYR A 91 10.15 -9.82 10.37
CA TYR A 91 10.76 -10.78 9.47
C TYR A 91 12.04 -10.26 8.81
N GLN A 92 12.04 -9.00 8.34
CA GLN A 92 13.22 -8.37 7.74
C GLN A 92 14.36 -8.24 8.75
N ARG A 93 14.05 -7.91 10.01
CA ARG A 93 15.05 -7.85 11.09
C ARG A 93 15.66 -9.22 11.40
N GLY A 94 14.85 -10.28 11.37
CA GLY A 94 15.33 -11.65 11.54
C GLY A 94 16.17 -12.18 10.38
N LYS A 95 15.99 -11.65 9.17
CA LYS A 95 16.81 -12.00 7.98
C LYS A 95 18.19 -11.33 7.94
N ALA A 96 18.39 -10.27 8.72
CA ALA A 96 19.63 -9.50 8.74
C ALA A 96 20.67 -10.02 9.77
N VAL A 97 20.38 -11.15 10.43
CA VAL A 97 21.23 -11.88 11.38
C VAL A 97 21.64 -13.20 10.73
#